data_AF-A0A7C3Z428-F1
#
_entry.id   AF-A0A7C3Z428-F1
#
_cell.length_a   1.000
_cell.length_b   1.000
_cell.length_c   1.000
_cell.angle_alpha   90.00
_cell.angle_beta   90.00
_cell.angle_gamma   90.00
#
_symmetry.space_group_name_H-M   'P 1'
#
loop_
_entity.id
_entity.type
_entity.pdbx_description
1 polymer ?
#
loop_
_entity_poly.entity_id
_entity_poly.type
_entity_poly.pdbx_seq_one_letter_code
_entity_poly.pdbx_strand_id
1 'polypeptide(L)'
;MAKSKYRGEFKIIRDLDKCIKCQACVRMCANDAHYYDPDTDSIVAVNENCVGCHFCEDICPTGAITIVNDTPDIKLNEHWSSKDVYNIIKQAETGGVLLTGMGSDKKYKEYFDHI
;
A
#
# COMPACT_ATOMS: atom_id res chain seq x y z
N MET A 1 -5.54 -4.85 -25.67
CA MET A 1 -5.52 -5.45 -24.32
C MET A 1 -5.96 -4.38 -23.34
N ALA A 2 -6.87 -4.70 -22.42
CA ALA A 2 -7.30 -3.71 -21.41
C ALA A 2 -6.14 -3.42 -20.45
N LYS A 3 -5.94 -2.15 -20.08
CA LYS A 3 -4.96 -1.78 -19.06
C LYS A 3 -5.41 -2.33 -17.71
N SER A 4 -4.47 -2.83 -16.90
CA SER A 4 -4.71 -3.22 -15.51
C SER A 4 -5.34 -2.05 -14.75
N LYS A 5 -6.37 -2.36 -13.97
CA LYS A 5 -7.04 -1.40 -13.08
C LYS A 5 -6.52 -1.50 -11.66
N TYR A 6 -5.71 -2.51 -11.35
CA TYR A 6 -5.01 -2.64 -10.09
C TYR A 6 -3.92 -1.57 -9.96
N ARG A 7 -3.93 -0.88 -8.83
CA ARG A 7 -2.86 0.00 -8.35
C ARG A 7 -2.55 -0.38 -6.91
N GLY A 8 -1.33 -0.12 -6.44
CA GLY A 8 -0.97 -0.36 -5.04
C GLY A 8 -1.95 0.32 -4.09
N GLU A 9 -2.25 -0.32 -2.96
CA GLU A 9 -3.19 0.22 -1.95
C GLU A 9 -2.63 1.50 -1.31
N PHE A 10 -1.30 1.57 -1.22
CA PHE A 10 -0.56 2.65 -0.62
C PHE A 10 0.35 3.30 -1.64
N LYS A 11 0.49 4.62 -1.52
CA LYS A 11 1.42 5.42 -2.30
C LYS A 11 2.48 6.02 -1.40
N ILE A 12 3.72 5.89 -1.82
CA ILE A 12 4.89 6.46 -1.17
C ILE A 12 5.11 7.83 -1.79
N ILE A 13 5.00 8.87 -0.97
CA ILE A 13 5.36 10.24 -1.34
C ILE A 13 6.73 10.54 -0.75
N ARG A 14 7.67 10.96 -1.59
CA ARG A 14 9.02 11.35 -1.17
C ARG A 14 9.26 12.81 -1.51
N ASP A 15 9.56 13.58 -0.48
CA ASP A 15 10.04 14.96 -0.59
C ASP A 15 11.52 14.93 -1.00
N LEU A 16 11.80 15.34 -2.25
CA LEU A 16 13.15 15.31 -2.79
C LEU A 16 14.07 16.37 -2.18
N ASP A 17 13.51 17.48 -1.66
CA ASP A 17 14.29 18.55 -1.04
C ASP A 17 14.81 18.13 0.35
N LYS A 18 14.08 17.25 1.04
CA LYS A 18 14.48 16.67 2.33
C LYS A 18 15.27 15.37 2.20
N CYS A 19 15.22 14.71 1.05
CA CYS A 19 15.83 13.39 0.88
C CYS A 19 17.35 13.49 0.67
N ILE A 20 18.11 13.10 1.70
CA ILE A 20 19.58 13.03 1.64
C ILE A 20 20.12 11.73 1.02
N LYS A 21 19.26 10.90 0.44
CA LYS A 21 19.60 9.63 -0.22
C LYS A 21 20.43 8.66 0.64
N CYS A 22 20.21 8.63 1.96
CA CYS A 22 20.94 7.76 2.89
C CYS A 22 20.64 6.25 2.75
N GLN A 23 19.68 5.89 1.88
CA GLN A 23 19.23 4.54 1.57
C GLN A 23 18.72 3.71 2.78
N ALA A 24 18.42 4.35 3.92
CA ALA A 24 17.84 3.66 5.08
C ALA A 24 16.51 2.98 4.73
N CYS A 25 15.64 3.66 3.99
CA CYS A 25 14.38 3.10 3.51
C CYS A 25 14.57 1.89 2.58
N VAL A 26 15.59 1.89 1.72
CA VAL A 26 15.93 0.77 0.83
C VAL A 26 16.33 -0.46 1.64
N ARG A 27 17.20 -0.29 2.65
CA ARG A 27 17.68 -1.42 3.47
C ARG A 27 16.62 -2.01 4.41
N MET A 28 15.66 -1.21 4.86
CA MET A 28 14.67 -1.63 5.85
C MET A 28 13.38 -2.20 5.24
N CYS A 29 13.10 -1.91 3.98
CA CYS A 29 11.84 -2.34 3.37
C CYS A 29 11.88 -3.84 3.04
N ALA A 30 11.13 -4.65 3.78
CA ALA A 30 11.01 -6.09 3.52
C ALA A 30 10.24 -6.45 2.24
N ASN A 31 9.61 -5.47 1.58
CA ASN A 31 8.78 -5.67 0.39
C ASN A 31 9.41 -5.07 -0.87
N ASP A 32 10.67 -4.61 -0.82
CA ASP A 32 11.35 -4.00 -1.98
C ASP A 32 10.55 -2.85 -2.62
N ALA A 33 9.87 -2.04 -1.80
CA ALA A 33 9.12 -0.87 -2.27
C ALA A 33 10.01 0.36 -2.54
N HIS A 34 11.32 0.23 -2.30
CA HIS A 34 12.32 1.26 -2.58
C HIS A 34 13.55 0.63 -3.20
N TYR A 35 14.10 1.27 -4.23
CA TYR A 35 15.40 0.91 -4.77
C TYR A 35 16.21 2.17 -5.08
N TYR A 36 17.53 2.03 -5.03
CA TYR A 36 18.46 3.09 -5.42
C TYR A 36 18.85 2.88 -6.88
N ASP A 37 18.68 3.91 -7.69
CA ASP A 37 19.12 3.95 -9.08
C ASP A 37 20.45 4.71 -9.17
N PRO A 38 21.56 4.03 -9.49
CA PRO A 38 22.88 4.65 -9.58
C PRO A 38 23.02 5.57 -10.80
N ASP A 39 22.25 5.37 -11.86
CA ASP A 39 22.37 6.17 -13.09
C ASP A 39 21.75 7.56 -12.92
N THR A 40 20.66 7.64 -12.15
CA THR A 40 19.95 8.89 -11.86
C THR A 40 20.29 9.49 -10.49
N ASP A 41 21.14 8.82 -9.70
CA ASP A 41 21.45 9.15 -8.31
C ASP A 41 20.18 9.48 -7.51
N SER A 42 19.21 8.57 -7.58
CA SER A 42 17.88 8.78 -6.99
C SER A 42 17.36 7.52 -6.28
N ILE A 43 16.49 7.72 -5.29
CA ILE A 43 15.75 6.62 -4.67
C ILE A 43 14.36 6.61 -5.29
N VAL A 44 14.05 5.52 -5.98
CA VAL A 44 12.74 5.30 -6.62
C VAL A 44 11.84 4.51 -5.68
N ALA A 45 10.54 4.78 -5.73
CA ALA A 45 9.52 4.06 -4.99
C ALA A 45 8.65 3.24 -5.94
N VAL A 46 8.37 1.99 -5.55
CA VAL A 46 7.46 1.07 -6.25
C VAL A 46 6.22 0.92 -5.39
N ASN A 47 5.17 1.67 -5.72
CA ASN A 47 3.97 1.77 -4.89
C ASN A 47 3.20 0.44 -4.81
N GLU A 48 3.28 -0.37 -5.87
CA GLU A 48 2.64 -1.67 -6.00
C GLU A 48 3.11 -2.66 -4.93
N ASN A 49 4.34 -2.48 -4.45
CA ASN A 49 4.97 -3.29 -3.41
C ASN A 49 4.72 -2.75 -2.00
N CYS A 50 4.19 -1.54 -1.86
CA CYS A 50 3.98 -0.93 -0.55
C CYS A 50 2.79 -1.59 0.16
N VAL A 51 3.02 -2.11 1.36
CA VAL A 51 1.99 -2.73 2.22
C VAL A 51 1.53 -1.82 3.36
N GLY A 52 1.97 -0.55 3.38
CA GLY A 52 1.55 0.41 4.40
C GLY A 52 2.05 0.10 5.81
N CYS A 53 3.26 -0.47 5.96
CA CYS A 53 3.82 -0.77 7.28
C CYS A 53 4.43 0.44 8.01
N HIS A 54 4.56 1.59 7.35
CA HIS A 54 5.09 2.87 7.88
C HIS A 54 6.54 2.86 8.42
N PHE A 55 7.23 1.72 8.45
CA PHE A 55 8.63 1.65 8.91
C PHE A 55 9.59 2.60 8.18
N CYS A 56 9.41 2.81 6.87
CA CYS A 56 10.29 3.70 6.11
C CYS A 56 10.06 5.19 6.40
N GLU A 57 8.86 5.55 6.85
CA GLU A 57 8.51 6.89 7.33
C GLU A 57 9.17 7.15 8.68
N ASP A 58 9.06 6.20 9.63
CA ASP A 58 9.64 6.31 10.98
C ASP A 58 11.18 6.36 10.99
N ILE A 59 11.83 5.56 10.13
CA ILE A 59 13.29 5.47 10.12
C ILE A 59 13.95 6.62 9.33
N CYS A 60 13.17 7.44 8.62
CA CYS A 60 13.72 8.50 7.78
C CYS A 60 14.27 9.64 8.65
N PRO A 61 15.60 9.86 8.70
CA PRO A 61 16.18 10.84 9.62
C PRO A 61 15.80 12.29 9.30
N THR A 62 15.34 12.56 8.07
CA THR A 62 14.92 13.88 7.61
C THR A 62 13.40 14.03 7.46
N GLY A 63 12.63 12.97 7.77
CA GLY A 63 11.17 12.98 7.59
C GLY A 63 10.75 13.23 6.13
N ALA A 64 11.51 12.72 5.17
CA ALA A 64 11.29 12.94 3.74
C ALA A 64 10.24 12.01 3.11
N ILE A 65 9.71 11.03 3.86
CA ILE A 65 8.81 10.00 3.33
C ILE A 65 7.46 10.11 4.04
N THR A 66 6.38 10.01 3.27
CA THR A 66 5.02 9.90 3.78
C THR A 66 4.28 8.80 3.01
N ILE A 67 3.60 7.92 3.72
CA ILE A 67 2.76 6.88 3.11
C ILE A 67 1.30 7.32 3.18
N VAL A 68 0.60 7.28 2.04
CA VAL A 68 -0.83 7.62 1.95
C VAL A 68 -1.62 6.47 1.33
N ASN A 69 -2.91 6.37 1.70
CA ASN A 69 -3.82 5.48 0.98
C ASN A 69 -4.04 6.00 -0.45
N ASP A 70 -3.95 5.10 -1.44
CA ASP A 70 -4.22 5.36 -2.86
C ASP A 70 -5.35 4.47 -3.39
N THR A 71 -6.23 4.01 -2.50
CA THR A 71 -7.43 3.28 -2.90
C THR A 71 -8.30 4.15 -3.83
N PRO A 72 -8.77 3.63 -4.98
CA PRO A 72 -9.59 4.39 -5.89
C PRO A 72 -10.94 4.74 -5.30
N ASP A 73 -11.34 6.00 -5.49
CA ASP A 73 -12.70 6.48 -5.23
C ASP A 73 -13.65 5.88 -6.26
N ILE A 74 -14.10 4.67 -5.96
CA ILE A 74 -15.09 3.94 -6.73
C ILE A 74 -16.48 4.33 -6.24
N LYS A 75 -17.43 4.50 -7.17
CA LYS A 75 -18.84 4.75 -6.85
C LYS A 75 -19.35 3.69 -5.86
N LEU A 76 -19.72 4.16 -4.68
CA LEU A 76 -20.29 3.35 -3.61
C LEU A 76 -21.72 2.92 -3.96
N ASN A 77 -22.13 1.78 -3.43
CA ASN A 77 -23.52 1.37 -3.38
C ASN A 77 -23.83 0.73 -2.02
N GLU A 78 -25.08 0.29 -1.82
CA GLU A 78 -25.53 -0.28 -0.54
C GLU A 78 -24.76 -1.55 -0.11
N HIS A 79 -24.24 -2.31 -1.08
CA HIS A 79 -23.60 -3.61 -0.82
C HIS A 79 -22.08 -3.57 -0.92
N TRP A 80 -21.50 -2.61 -1.65
CA TRP A 80 -20.08 -2.58 -1.98
C TRP A 80 -19.46 -1.24 -1.62
N SER A 81 -18.48 -1.29 -0.72
CA SER A 81 -17.57 -0.18 -0.48
C SER A 81 -16.46 -0.11 -1.55
N SER A 82 -15.77 1.02 -1.64
CA SER A 82 -14.61 1.16 -2.54
C SER A 82 -13.52 0.13 -2.22
N LYS A 83 -13.35 -0.23 -0.94
CA LYS A 83 -12.43 -1.30 -0.48
C LYS A 83 -12.85 -2.67 -1.03
N ASP A 84 -14.16 -2.98 -1.02
CA ASP A 84 -14.64 -4.28 -1.51
C ASP A 84 -14.43 -4.41 -3.01
N VAL A 85 -14.75 -3.38 -3.79
CA VAL A 85 -14.52 -3.40 -5.24
C VAL A 85 -13.03 -3.44 -5.57
N TYR A 86 -12.21 -2.70 -4.83
CA TYR A 86 -10.75 -2.75 -4.95
C TYR A 86 -10.21 -4.17 -4.71
N ASN A 87 -10.68 -4.85 -3.65
CA ASN A 87 -10.28 -6.22 -3.35
C ASN A 87 -10.70 -7.21 -4.44
N ILE A 88 -11.89 -7.05 -5.03
CA ILE A 88 -12.31 -7.86 -6.19
C ILE A 88 -11.36 -7.66 -7.36
N ILE A 89 -11.02 -6.41 -7.70
CA ILE A 89 -10.10 -6.09 -8.80
C ILE A 89 -8.73 -6.71 -8.53
N LYS A 90 -8.20 -6.55 -7.31
CA LYS A 90 -6.92 -7.14 -6.89
C LYS A 90 -6.94 -8.66 -7.05
N GLN A 91 -7.98 -9.34 -6.56
CA GLN A 91 -8.09 -10.78 -6.67
C GLN A 91 -8.22 -11.24 -8.14
N ALA A 92 -9.00 -10.53 -8.96
CA ALA A 92 -9.19 -10.87 -10.36
C ALA A 92 -7.90 -10.72 -11.19
N GLU A 93 -7.07 -9.72 -10.89
CA GLU A 93 -5.85 -9.45 -11.66
C GLU A 93 -4.62 -10.21 -11.13
N THR A 94 -4.49 -10.39 -9.82
CA THR A 94 -3.28 -10.99 -9.20
C THR A 94 -3.48 -12.42 -8.71
N GLY A 95 -4.73 -12.87 -8.55
CA GLY A 95 -5.06 -14.12 -7.85
C GLY A 95 -4.85 -14.08 -6.33
N GLY A 96 -4.29 -12.98 -5.79
CA GLY A 96 -4.04 -12.81 -4.36
C GLY A 96 -5.31 -12.46 -3.59
N VAL A 97 -5.57 -13.20 -2.51
CA VAL A 97 -6.62 -12.88 -1.52
C VAL A 97 -5.93 -12.31 -0.28
N LEU A 98 -6.28 -11.08 0.09
CA LEU A 98 -5.86 -10.52 1.39
C LEU A 98 -6.63 -11.26 2.49
N LEU A 99 -5.94 -12.16 3.18
CA LEU A 99 -6.45 -12.74 4.41
C LEU A 99 -6.24 -11.71 5.52
N THR A 100 -7.33 -11.25 6.15
CA THR A 100 -7.22 -10.54 7.42
C THR A 100 -6.76 -11.55 8.46
N GLY A 101 -5.54 -11.35 9.00
CA GLY A 101 -5.04 -12.18 10.08
C GLY A 101 -5.94 -12.03 11.30
N MET A 102 -6.40 -13.15 11.87
CA MET A 102 -7.20 -13.23 13.09
C MET A 102 -8.57 -12.54 13.03
N GLY A 103 -9.49 -13.09 12.23
CA GLY A 103 -10.90 -12.73 12.26
C GLY A 103 -11.31 -11.74 11.16
N SER A 104 -12.53 -11.20 11.29
CA SER A 104 -13.03 -10.20 10.35
C SER A 104 -12.72 -8.80 10.88
N ASP A 105 -12.00 -8.00 10.09
CA ASP A 105 -11.82 -6.56 10.34
C ASP A 105 -13.12 -5.77 10.16
N LYS A 106 -14.15 -6.42 9.62
CA LYS A 106 -15.44 -5.83 9.29
C LYS A 106 -16.40 -6.03 10.47
N LYS A 107 -17.28 -5.03 10.66
CA LYS A 107 -18.36 -5.05 11.65
C LYS A 107 -19.50 -5.98 11.23
N TYR A 108 -19.18 -7.21 10.85
CA TYR A 108 -20.20 -8.22 10.64
C TYR A 108 -20.80 -8.64 11.97
N LYS A 109 -22.06 -9.08 11.92
CA LYS A 109 -22.72 -9.62 13.11
C LYS A 109 -22.00 -10.89 13.53
N GLU A 110 -21.47 -10.90 14.74
CA GLU A 110 -20.88 -12.07 15.37
C GLU A 110 -22.03 -12.97 15.86
N TYR A 111 -22.41 -13.95 15.03
CA TYR A 111 -23.55 -14.83 15.34
C TYR A 111 -23.33 -15.65 16.62
N PHE A 112 -22.09 -15.90 17.01
CA PHE A 112 -21.73 -16.72 18.17
C PHE A 112 -21.74 -15.95 19.50
N ASP A 113 -21.74 -14.61 19.47
CA ASP A 113 -21.79 -13.75 20.67
C ASP A 113 -23.22 -13.47 21.15
N HIS A 114 -24.22 -14.10 20.52
CA HIS A 114 -25.64 -13.88 20.76
C HIS A 114 -26.43 -15.18 21.03
N ILE A 115 -25.72 -16.25 21.36
CA ILE A 115 -26.25 -17.54 21.84
C ILE A 115 -26.01 -17.62 23.34
#